data_AF-A0A344WE10-F1
#
_entry.id   AF-A0A344WE10-F1
#
_cell.length_a   1.000
_cell.length_b   1.000
_cell.length_c   1.000
_cell.angle_alpha   90.00
_cell.angle_beta   90.00
_cell.angle_gamma   90.00
#
_symmetry.space_group_name_H-M   'P 1'
#
loop_
_entity.id
_entity.type
_entity.pdbx_description
1 polymer ?
#
loop_
_entity_poly.entity_id
_entity_poly.type
_entity_poly.pdbx_seq_one_letter_code
_entity_poly.pdbx_strand_id
1 'polypeptide(L)'
;MVWILRAALLAGWIAMLIMSVRAITGLGADTAGDVFFADLAHPWRGQFNFDLILHLVLMAGWISWREKRFLTGAPFAALSVLTGGVFTFGYMLIATFTARDAASFLLGKRRTQSSIPMTQPVI
;
A
#
# COMPACT_ATOMS: atom_id res chain seq x y z
N MET A 1 2.75 -0.15 -21.03
CA MET A 1 1.79 -0.45 -19.95
C MET A 1 2.34 -0.18 -18.54
N VAL A 2 3.47 -0.76 -18.11
CA VAL A 2 4.05 -0.50 -16.77
C VAL A 2 4.42 0.96 -16.50
N TRP A 3 4.83 1.72 -17.53
CA TRP A 3 5.12 3.14 -17.40
C TRP A 3 3.91 3.99 -17.02
N ILE A 4 2.72 3.63 -17.51
CA ILE A 4 1.47 4.30 -17.15
C ILE A 4 1.17 4.06 -15.67
N LEU A 5 1.32 2.82 -15.20
CA LEU A 5 1.17 2.48 -13.78
C LEU A 5 2.18 3.24 -12.91
N ARG A 6 3.45 3.29 -13.30
CA ARG A 6 4.49 4.04 -12.57
C ARG A 6 4.19 5.53 -12.52
N ALA A 7 3.76 6.12 -13.63
CA ALA A 7 3.38 7.53 -13.68
C ALA A 7 2.18 7.81 -12.77
N ALA A 8 1.15 6.96 -12.80
CA ALA A 8 -0.02 7.08 -11.92
C ALA A 8 0.35 6.93 -10.44
N LEU A 9 1.20 5.96 -10.10
CA LEU A 9 1.69 5.75 -8.74
C LEU A 9 2.53 6.94 -8.26
N LEU A 10 3.42 7.46 -9.10
CA LEU A 10 4.24 8.62 -8.77
C LEU A 10 3.39 9.88 -8.59
N ALA A 11 2.44 10.12 -9.50
CA ALA A 11 1.54 11.27 -9.43
C ALA A 11 0.66 11.20 -8.17
N GLY A 12 0.08 10.03 -7.87
CA GLY A 12 -0.70 9.81 -6.65
C GLY A 12 0.14 9.97 -5.38
N TRP A 13 1.38 9.49 -5.39
CA TRP A 13 2.31 9.66 -4.26
C TRP A 13 2.62 11.15 -4.00
N ILE A 14 2.95 11.90 -5.05
CA ILE A 14 3.19 13.35 -4.97
C ILE A 14 1.94 14.08 -4.48
N ALA A 15 0.76 13.75 -5.02
CA ALA A 15 -0.50 14.36 -4.60
C ALA A 15 -0.77 14.12 -3.11
N MET A 16 -0.56 12.90 -2.61
CA MET A 16 -0.70 12.58 -1.19
C MET A 16 0.28 13.36 -0.32
N LEU A 17 1.55 13.45 -0.72
CA LEU A 17 2.55 14.25 0.00
C LEU A 17 2.15 15.73 0.07
N ILE A 18 1.69 16.31 -1.04
CA ILE A 18 1.23 17.70 -1.08
C ILE A 18 0.03 17.89 -0.14
N MET A 19 -0.95 17.00 -0.18
CA MET A 19 -2.14 17.10 0.68
C MET A 19 -1.77 16.95 2.16
N SER A 20 -0.88 16.01 2.51
CA SER A 20 -0.37 15.86 3.88
C SER A 20 0.37 17.10 4.37
N VAL A 21 1.26 17.68 3.53
CA VAL A 21 1.98 18.91 3.89
C VAL A 21 1.01 20.05 4.11
N ARG A 22 0.02 20.24 3.22
CA ARG A 22 -1.00 21.29 3.37
C ARG A 22 -1.83 21.13 4.65
N ALA A 23 -2.18 19.91 5.03
CA ALA A 23 -2.90 19.65 6.27
C ALA A 23 -2.05 20.02 7.50
N ILE A 24 -0.79 19.58 7.51
CA ILE A 24 0.15 19.84 8.62
C ILE A 24 0.45 21.34 8.74
N THR A 25 0.72 22.05 7.64
CA THR A 25 1.02 23.48 7.68
C THR A 25 -0.20 24.35 7.89
N GLY A 26 -1.40 23.85 7.57
CA GLY A 26 -2.66 24.59 7.72
C GLY A 26 -3.32 24.46 9.09
N LEU A 27 -3.27 23.27 9.71
CA LEU A 27 -3.96 22.98 10.97
C LEU A 27 -3.03 22.57 12.12
N GLY A 28 -1.78 22.22 11.82
CA GLY A 28 -0.86 21.63 12.79
C GLY A 28 -0.88 20.10 12.73
N ALA A 29 0.25 19.48 13.07
CA ALA A 29 0.34 18.01 13.14
C ALA A 29 -0.28 17.46 14.43
N ASP A 30 -0.29 18.25 15.49
CA ASP A 30 -0.83 17.93 16.81
C ASP A 30 -2.36 17.78 16.80
N THR A 31 -3.06 18.49 15.91
CA THR A 31 -4.52 18.42 15.77
C THR A 31 -5.00 17.21 14.97
N ALA A 32 -4.09 16.44 14.37
CA ALA A 32 -4.45 15.37 13.42
C ALA A 32 -5.38 14.32 14.04
N GLY A 33 -5.14 13.95 15.29
CA GLY A 33 -5.97 12.99 16.03
C GLY A 33 -7.39 13.51 16.23
N ASP A 34 -7.53 14.73 16.74
CA ASP A 34 -8.83 15.34 17.03
C ASP A 34 -9.68 15.50 15.77
N VAL A 35 -9.08 15.96 14.66
CA VAL A 35 -9.76 16.09 13.37
C VAL A 35 -10.24 14.73 12.86
N PHE A 36 -9.40 13.70 12.95
CA PHE A 36 -9.75 12.35 12.50
C PHE A 36 -10.91 11.74 13.29
N PHE A 37 -10.89 11.85 14.63
CA PHE A 37 -11.97 11.31 15.45
C PHE A 37 -13.27 12.11 15.34
N ALA A 38 -13.20 13.44 15.17
CA ALA A 38 -14.37 14.25 14.86
C ALA A 38 -15.04 13.84 13.53
N ASP A 39 -14.23 13.50 12.52
CA ASP A 39 -14.72 13.01 11.23
C ASP A 39 -15.37 11.63 11.32
N LEU A 40 -14.83 10.75 12.16
CA LEU A 40 -15.43 9.45 12.46
C LEU A 40 -16.78 9.56 13.16
N ALA A 41 -16.97 10.59 13.99
CA ALA A 41 -18.23 10.82 14.69
C ALA A 41 -19.34 11.38 13.78
N HIS A 42 -18.98 12.01 12.66
CA HIS A 42 -19.96 12.53 11.70
C HIS A 42 -20.51 11.39 10.82
N PRO A 43 -21.84 11.20 10.64
CA PRO A 43 -22.40 10.01 9.98
C PRO A 43 -21.83 9.67 8.60
N TRP A 44 -21.84 10.63 7.65
CA TRP A 44 -21.34 10.36 6.28
C TRP A 44 -19.82 10.28 6.18
N ARG A 45 -19.10 11.24 6.78
CA ARG A 45 -17.62 11.21 6.86
C ARG A 45 -17.11 9.98 7.60
N GLY A 46 -17.79 9.55 8.66
CA GLY A 46 -17.47 8.37 9.42
C GLY A 46 -17.68 7.09 8.62
N GLN A 47 -18.78 6.98 7.86
CA GLN A 47 -18.97 5.86 6.93
C GLN A 47 -17.84 5.77 5.90
N PHE A 48 -17.46 6.89 5.27
CA PHE A 48 -16.36 6.93 4.30
C PHE A 48 -14.99 6.62 4.92
N ASN A 49 -14.69 7.20 6.07
CA ASN A 49 -13.43 6.93 6.78
C ASN A 49 -13.36 5.47 7.27
N PHE A 50 -14.48 4.88 7.69
CA PHE A 50 -14.53 3.49 8.11
C PHE A 50 -14.30 2.52 6.94
N ASP A 51 -14.93 2.78 5.78
CA ASP A 51 -14.60 2.12 4.51
C ASP A 51 -13.08 2.17 4.26
N LEU A 52 -12.51 3.38 4.28
CA LEU A 52 -11.09 3.58 4.03
C LEU A 52 -10.21 2.79 5.02
N ILE A 53 -10.54 2.79 6.31
CA ILE A 53 -9.82 2.01 7.34
C ILE A 53 -9.84 0.51 7.00
N LEU A 54 -11.00 -0.04 6.63
CA LEU A 54 -11.10 -1.44 6.23
C LEU A 54 -10.27 -1.73 4.98
N HIS A 55 -10.24 -0.81 4.03
CA HIS A 55 -9.38 -0.91 2.85
C HIS A 55 -7.89 -0.91 3.21
N LEU A 56 -7.47 -0.04 4.15
CA LEU A 56 -6.09 0.01 4.64
C LEU A 56 -5.70 -1.27 5.38
N VAL A 57 -6.59 -1.84 6.20
CA VAL A 57 -6.37 -3.12 6.87
C VAL A 57 -6.24 -4.27 5.86
N LEU A 58 -7.11 -4.30 4.85
CA LEU A 58 -7.00 -5.27 3.75
C LEU A 58 -5.65 -5.13 3.04
N MET A 59 -5.21 -3.90 2.78
CA MET A 59 -3.96 -3.64 2.09
C MET A 59 -2.74 -3.99 2.94
N ALA A 60 -2.80 -3.76 4.26
CA ALA A 60 -1.81 -4.21 5.22
C ALA A 60 -1.70 -5.74 5.26
N GLY A 61 -2.85 -6.44 5.21
CA GLY A 61 -2.92 -7.89 5.06
C GLY A 61 -2.27 -8.37 3.76
N TRP A 62 -2.56 -7.71 2.64
CA TRP A 62 -1.92 -8.01 1.36
C TRP A 62 -0.40 -7.77 1.39
N ILE A 63 0.08 -6.65 1.94
CA ILE A 63 1.52 -6.37 2.10
C ILE A 63 2.17 -7.43 2.98
N SER A 64 1.56 -7.78 4.11
CA SER A 64 2.05 -8.83 5.02
C SER A 64 2.15 -10.19 4.32
N TRP A 65 1.17 -10.51 3.47
CA TRP A 65 1.13 -11.76 2.71
C TRP A 65 2.06 -11.78 1.49
N ARG A 66 2.32 -10.60 0.90
CA ARG A 66 3.23 -10.41 -0.24
C ARG A 66 4.69 -10.43 0.21
N GLU A 67 4.99 -9.78 1.33
CA GLU A 67 6.30 -9.81 1.96
C GLU A 67 6.54 -11.15 2.64
N LYS A 68 7.72 -11.75 2.42
CA LYS A 68 7.99 -13.11 2.92
C LYS A 68 8.59 -13.13 4.32
N ARG A 69 9.23 -12.03 4.71
CA ARG A 69 9.93 -11.92 5.98
C ARG A 69 9.06 -11.12 6.92
N PHE A 70 8.78 -11.67 8.10
CA PHE A 70 8.05 -10.96 9.14
C PHE A 70 8.69 -9.60 9.46
N LEU A 71 10.02 -9.55 9.51
CA LEU A 71 10.79 -8.33 9.76
C LEU A 71 10.61 -7.22 8.71
N THR A 72 10.16 -7.54 7.50
CA THR A 72 9.83 -6.52 6.48
C THR A 72 8.33 -6.34 6.33
N GLY A 73 7.57 -7.43 6.36
CA GLY A 73 6.11 -7.41 6.20
C GLY A 73 5.39 -6.70 7.34
N ALA A 74 5.72 -6.99 8.59
CA ALA A 74 5.07 -6.39 9.75
C ALA A 74 5.23 -4.86 9.82
N PRO A 75 6.44 -4.27 9.71
CA PRO A 75 6.56 -2.82 9.74
C PRO A 75 5.92 -2.15 8.51
N PHE A 76 6.00 -2.75 7.32
CA PHE A 76 5.36 -2.18 6.12
C PHE A 76 3.83 -2.23 6.20
N ALA A 77 3.27 -3.30 6.75
CA ALA A 77 1.85 -3.41 7.02
C ALA A 77 1.39 -2.36 8.04
N ALA A 78 2.12 -2.20 9.15
CA ALA A 78 1.83 -1.17 10.15
C ALA A 78 1.88 0.25 9.53
N LEU A 79 2.93 0.56 8.77
CA LEU A 79 3.05 1.85 8.07
C LEU A 79 1.92 2.08 7.07
N SER A 80 1.45 1.04 6.38
CA SER A 80 0.34 1.17 5.43
C SER A 80 -0.98 1.57 6.09
N VAL A 81 -1.23 1.13 7.33
CA VAL A 81 -2.41 1.56 8.09
C VAL A 81 -2.22 2.96 8.65
N LEU A 82 -1.06 3.25 9.27
CA LEU A 82 -0.83 4.50 9.98
C LEU A 82 -0.67 5.72 9.06
N THR A 83 -0.11 5.52 7.86
CA THR A 83 0.19 6.62 6.93
C THR A 83 -0.62 6.54 5.63
N GLY A 84 -1.42 5.47 5.47
CA GLY A 84 -2.35 5.30 4.37
C GLY A 84 -1.71 5.39 2.99
N GLY A 85 -2.21 6.32 2.19
CA GLY A 85 -1.80 6.55 0.79
C GLY A 85 -0.32 6.89 0.61
N VAL A 86 0.28 7.64 1.54
CA VAL A 86 1.69 8.08 1.39
C VAL A 86 2.63 6.89 1.33
N PHE A 87 2.45 5.90 2.21
CA PHE A 87 3.27 4.69 2.19
C PHE A 87 2.85 3.72 1.10
N THR A 88 1.56 3.46 0.90
CA THR A 88 1.09 2.45 -0.06
C THR A 88 1.46 2.79 -1.50
N PHE A 89 1.33 4.05 -1.93
CA PHE A 89 1.76 4.47 -3.27
C PHE A 89 3.26 4.35 -3.47
N GLY A 90 4.07 4.80 -2.49
CA GLY A 90 5.53 4.69 -2.55
C GLY A 90 6.00 3.23 -2.56
N TYR A 91 5.42 2.40 -1.71
CA TYR A 91 5.68 0.95 -1.65
C TYR A 91 5.37 0.27 -2.98
N MET A 92 4.19 0.53 -3.56
CA MET A 92 3.80 -0.05 -4.85
C MET A 92 4.71 0.45 -5.98
N LEU A 93 5.08 1.73 -5.99
CA LEU A 93 6.00 2.28 -6.98
C LEU A 93 7.34 1.53 -6.97
N ILE A 94 7.94 1.38 -5.79
CA ILE A 94 9.20 0.63 -5.60
C ILE A 94 9.01 -0.85 -6.01
N ALA A 95 7.87 -1.46 -5.65
CA ALA A 95 7.55 -2.82 -6.05
C ALA A 95 7.55 -3.01 -7.57
N THR A 96 7.13 -2.00 -8.36
CA THR A 96 7.18 -2.09 -9.84
C THR A 96 8.59 -2.16 -10.42
N PHE A 97 9.62 -1.67 -9.71
CA PHE A 97 11.01 -1.73 -10.16
C PHE A 97 11.70 -3.03 -9.78
N THR A 98 11.16 -3.73 -8.77
CA THR A 98 11.71 -5.00 -8.29
C THR A 98 11.02 -6.24 -8.86
N ALA A 99 9.86 -6.06 -9.49
CA ALA A 99 9.09 -7.10 -10.14
C ALA A 99 9.58 -7.36 -11.58
N ARG A 100 9.55 -8.63 -11.99
CA ARG A 100 9.88 -9.05 -13.36
C ARG A 100 8.65 -9.00 -14.27
N ASP A 101 7.48 -9.24 -13.71
CA ASP A 101 6.18 -9.39 -14.39
C ASP A 101 5.04 -8.98 -13.45
N ALA A 102 3.81 -8.96 -13.96
CA ALA A 102 2.63 -8.59 -13.16
C ALA A 102 2.39 -9.56 -11.99
N ALA A 103 2.68 -10.85 -12.18
CA ALA A 103 2.51 -11.85 -11.13
C ALA A 103 3.47 -11.63 -9.96
N SER A 104 4.75 -11.37 -10.22
CA SER A 104 5.74 -11.06 -9.18
C SER A 104 5.51 -9.69 -8.53
N PHE A 105 4.89 -8.74 -9.25
CA PHE A 105 4.43 -7.49 -8.66
C PHE A 105 3.33 -7.73 -7.61
N LEU A 106 2.29 -8.50 -7.96
CA LEU A 106 1.13 -8.76 -7.09
C LEU A 106 1.42 -9.77 -5.96
N LEU A 107 2.19 -10.82 -6.26
CA LEU A 107 2.37 -11.98 -5.38
C LEU A 107 3.72 -12.00 -4.63
N GLY A 108 4.69 -11.20 -5.08
CA GLY A 108 6.06 -11.20 -4.57
C GLY A 108 6.97 -12.29 -5.17
N LYS A 109 8.29 -12.13 -4.97
CA LYS A 109 9.37 -12.79 -5.75
C LYS A 109 9.49 -14.34 -5.73
N ARG A 110 8.78 -15.13 -4.91
CA ARG A 110 8.96 -16.63 -4.86
C ARG A 110 7.79 -17.42 -5.41
N ARG A 111 6.58 -16.87 -5.44
CA ARG A 111 5.40 -17.63 -5.92
C ARG A 111 5.41 -17.83 -7.44
N THR A 112 6.15 -17.02 -8.17
CA THR A 112 6.37 -17.19 -9.62
C THR A 112 7.49 -18.17 -9.97
N GLN A 113 8.19 -18.73 -8.98
CA GLN A 113 9.35 -19.61 -9.20
C GLN A 113 9.02 -21.10 -8.98
N SER A 114 7.79 -21.43 -8.54
CA SER A 114 7.35 -22.82 -8.29
C SER A 114 6.71 -23.51 -9.50
N SER A 115 6.71 -22.91 -10.69
CA SER A 115 6.34 -23.59 -11.93
C SER A 115 7.56 -24.36 -12.47
N ILE A 116 7.90 -25.47 -11.82
CA ILE A 116 8.84 -26.46 -12.37
C ILE A 116 8.14 -27.11 -13.58
N PRO A 117 8.76 -27.20 -14.77
CA PRO A 117 8.19 -27.98 -15.86
C PRO A 117 8.18 -29.46 -15.45
N MET A 118 7.02 -30.10 -15.49
CA MET A 118 6.91 -31.57 -15.44
C MET A 118 7.46 -32.15 -16.75
N THR A 119 8.78 -32.15 -16.91
CA THR A 119 9.45 -32.95 -17.94
C THR A 119 10.50 -33.81 -17.27
N GLN A 120 10.07 -34.96 -16.78
CA GLN A 120 10.90 -36.15 -16.81
C GLN A 120 10.12 -37.26 -17.49
N PRO A 121 10.52 -37.70 -18.71
CA PRO A 121 10.27 -39.07 -19.09
C PRO A 121 11.30 -39.93 -18.37
N VAL A 122 10.84 -40.77 -17.43
CA VAL A 122 11.62 -41.92 -16.99
C VAL A 122 11.35 -43.01 -18.02
N ILE A 123 12.29 -43.20 -18.93
CA ILE A 123 12.47 -44.46 -19.67
C ILE A 123 13.72 -45.11 -19.08
#